data_AF-A0A4Q5R7Z3-F1
#
_entry.id   AF-A0A4Q5R7Z3-F1
#
_cell.length_a   1.000
_cell.length_b   1.000
_cell.length_c   1.000
_cell.angle_alpha   90.00
_cell.angle_beta   90.00
_cell.angle_gamma   90.00
#
_symmetry.space_group_name_H-M   'P 1'
#
loop_
_entity.id
_entity.type
_entity.pdbx_description
1 polymer ?
#
loop_
_entity_poly.entity_id
_entity_poly.type
_entity_poly.pdbx_seq_one_letter_code
_entity_poly.pdbx_strand_id
1 'polypeptide(L)'
;RLLAGKWTELAVEGRPGALRLRSETDDEGGAVPSGVELSFGDAGASPYLALGAMVWAGLDGLRQHRRLAEQQPRKLPSTVGAALDVFQESVSIAEWFGMELREQFLRYGRAEAVRVG
;
A
#
# COMPACT_ATOMS: atom_id res chain seq x y z
N ARG A 1 -10.06 -12.04 -5.44
CA ARG A 1 -10.21 -11.12 -6.60
C ARG A 1 -10.10 -9.65 -6.12
N LEU A 2 -9.03 -9.29 -5.40
CA LEU A 2 -9.04 -8.09 -4.52
C LEU A 2 -8.39 -6.83 -5.09
N LEU A 3 -7.60 -6.93 -6.17
CA LEU A 3 -6.81 -5.82 -6.72
C LEU A 3 -7.09 -5.51 -8.20
N ALA A 4 -8.02 -6.24 -8.85
CA ALA A 4 -8.27 -6.10 -10.28
C ALA A 4 -8.81 -4.70 -10.62
N GLY A 5 -7.97 -3.88 -11.27
CA GLY A 5 -8.34 -2.57 -11.78
C GLY A 5 -8.07 -1.38 -10.85
N LYS A 6 -7.42 -1.58 -9.70
CA LYS A 6 -7.08 -0.48 -8.80
C LYS A 6 -5.74 0.17 -9.19
N TRP A 7 -5.67 1.48 -9.06
CA TRP A 7 -4.47 2.30 -9.32
C TRP A 7 -3.96 2.87 -8.01
N THR A 8 -2.68 3.22 -7.93
CA THR A 8 -2.04 3.85 -6.75
C THR A 8 -2.49 5.30 -6.52
N GLU A 9 -3.67 5.67 -7.00
CA GLU A 9 -4.19 7.03 -6.91
C GLU A 9 -4.59 7.38 -5.47
N LEU A 10 -4.32 8.63 -5.11
CA LEU A 10 -4.88 9.25 -3.92
C LEU A 10 -6.24 9.82 -4.29
N ALA A 11 -7.29 9.39 -3.60
CA ALA A 11 -8.61 9.99 -3.70
C ALA A 11 -8.86 10.92 -2.51
N VAL A 12 -9.31 12.13 -2.80
CA VAL A 12 -9.90 13.03 -1.80
C VAL A 12 -11.40 12.98 -2.02
N GLU A 13 -12.13 12.50 -1.00
CA GLU A 13 -13.59 12.45 -0.90
C GLU A 13 -14.37 11.85 -2.10
N GLY A 14 -15.18 10.82 -1.83
CA GLY A 14 -16.21 10.33 -2.77
C GLY A 14 -15.72 9.61 -4.03
N ARG A 15 -14.42 9.62 -4.35
CA ARG A 15 -13.84 8.89 -5.49
C ARG A 15 -13.20 7.56 -5.06
N PRO A 16 -13.27 6.51 -5.90
CA PRO A 16 -12.45 5.32 -5.70
C PRO A 16 -10.96 5.71 -5.82
N GLY A 17 -10.14 5.16 -4.95
CA GLY A 17 -8.68 5.33 -4.96
C GLY A 17 -8.03 4.28 -4.06
N ALA A 18 -6.73 4.07 -4.23
CA ALA A 18 -5.98 3.15 -3.39
C ALA A 18 -5.81 3.70 -1.96
N LEU A 19 -5.55 5.00 -1.85
CA LEU A 19 -5.41 5.74 -0.60
C LEU A 19 -6.48 6.83 -0.54
N ARG A 20 -7.11 7.03 0.61
CA ARG A 20 -8.13 8.05 0.82
C ARG A 20 -7.80 8.96 1.98
N LEU A 21 -7.96 10.27 1.77
CA LEU A 21 -7.99 11.22 2.88
C LEU A 21 -9.39 11.28 3.46
N ARG A 22 -9.49 11.13 4.78
CA ARG A 22 -10.70 11.42 5.53
C ARG A 22 -10.61 12.85 6.06
N SER A 23 -11.73 13.52 5.98
CA SER A 23 -11.96 14.86 6.51
C SER A 23 -13.06 14.76 7.56
N GLU A 24 -12.95 15.60 8.58
CA GLU A 24 -14.04 15.93 9.49
C GLU A 24 -14.42 17.39 9.26
N THR A 25 -15.67 17.72 9.55
CA THR A 25 -16.12 19.11 9.52
C THR A 25 -15.77 19.75 10.85
N ASP A 26 -15.08 20.89 10.83
CA ASP A 26 -14.83 21.69 12.03
C ASP A 26 -16.08 22.48 12.47
N ASP A 27 -16.01 23.15 13.61
CA ASP A 27 -17.12 23.93 14.18
C ASP A 27 -17.55 25.11 13.29
N GLU A 28 -16.70 25.55 12.35
CA GLU A 28 -16.95 26.64 11.41
C GLU A 28 -17.44 26.12 10.03
N GLY A 29 -17.59 24.81 9.86
CA GLY A 29 -18.04 24.18 8.61
C GLY A 29 -16.90 23.90 7.61
N GLY A 30 -15.65 24.11 7.99
CA GLY A 30 -14.46 23.80 7.21
C GLY A 30 -14.12 22.30 7.24
N ALA A 31 -13.51 21.80 6.16
CA ALA A 31 -13.05 20.42 6.09
C ALA A 31 -11.60 20.32 6.63
N VAL A 32 -11.44 19.67 7.79
CA VAL A 32 -10.14 19.40 8.39
C VAL A 32 -9.71 17.94 8.17
N PRO A 33 -8.48 17.66 7.70
CA PRO A 33 -8.01 16.28 7.53
C PRO A 33 -7.97 15.54 8.88
N SER A 34 -8.72 14.44 8.98
CA SER A 34 -8.87 13.65 10.21
C SER A 34 -8.20 12.27 10.14
N GLY A 35 -7.78 11.84 8.95
CA GLY A 35 -7.01 10.61 8.81
C GLY A 35 -6.83 10.14 7.39
N VAL A 36 -6.24 8.95 7.26
CA VAL A 36 -5.97 8.31 5.97
C VAL A 36 -6.46 6.87 6.03
N GLU A 37 -7.16 6.44 4.99
CA GLU A 37 -7.68 5.09 4.83
C GLU A 37 -7.05 4.41 3.60
N LEU A 38 -6.65 3.15 3.75
CA LEU A 38 -6.35 2.29 2.61
C LEU A 38 -7.57 1.50 2.23
N SER A 39 -8.00 1.70 0.98
CA SER A 39 -9.22 1.08 0.47
C SER A 39 -8.94 -0.28 -0.19
N PHE A 40 -7.78 -0.88 0.06
CA PHE A 40 -7.44 -2.24 -0.40
C PHE A 40 -6.72 -3.01 0.70
N GLY A 41 -6.98 -4.32 0.73
CA GLY A 41 -6.59 -5.23 1.80
C GLY A 41 -7.57 -6.39 1.82
N ASP A 42 -7.15 -7.49 2.41
CA ASP A 42 -8.00 -8.65 2.63
C ASP A 42 -8.00 -9.00 4.12
N ALA A 43 -9.08 -9.62 4.60
CA ALA A 43 -9.18 -10.05 5.99
C ALA A 43 -8.11 -11.10 6.37
N GLY A 44 -7.52 -11.79 5.40
CA GLY A 44 -6.39 -12.71 5.61
C GLY A 44 -5.02 -12.03 5.73
N ALA A 45 -4.92 -10.70 5.57
CA ALA A 45 -3.65 -10.01 5.73
C ALA A 45 -3.25 -9.87 7.21
N SER A 46 -1.96 -10.00 7.51
CA SER A 46 -1.44 -9.68 8.85
C SER A 46 -1.61 -8.18 9.13
N PRO A 47 -2.37 -7.79 10.16
CA PRO A 47 -2.63 -6.38 10.45
C PRO A 47 -1.35 -5.62 10.79
N TYR A 48 -0.39 -6.29 11.43
CA TYR A 48 0.90 -5.69 11.79
C TYR A 48 1.79 -5.45 10.57
N LEU A 49 1.87 -6.41 9.64
CA LEU A 49 2.68 -6.25 8.43
C LEU A 49 2.08 -5.20 7.49
N ALA A 50 0.75 -5.20 7.35
CA ALA A 50 0.05 -4.19 6.57
C ALA A 50 0.31 -2.79 7.13
N LEU A 51 0.08 -2.58 8.43
CA LEU A 51 0.32 -1.29 9.09
C LEU A 51 1.79 -0.86 9.01
N GLY A 52 2.73 -1.79 9.28
CA GLY A 52 4.17 -1.51 9.18
C GLY A 52 4.57 -1.05 7.78
N ALA A 53 4.06 -1.71 6.73
CA ALA A 53 4.35 -1.33 5.35
C ALA A 53 3.85 0.07 5.02
N MET A 54 2.66 0.45 5.52
CA MET A 54 2.11 1.79 5.33
C MET A 54 2.96 2.87 6.00
N VAL A 55 3.26 2.68 7.29
CA VAL A 55 4.03 3.65 8.08
C VAL A 55 5.39 3.84 7.44
N TRP A 56 6.05 2.74 7.05
CA TRP A 56 7.35 2.82 6.42
C TRP A 56 7.29 3.52 5.05
N ALA A 57 6.31 3.22 4.20
CA ALA A 57 6.13 3.91 2.91
C ALA A 57 5.90 5.42 3.08
N GLY A 58 5.17 5.82 4.13
CA GLY A 58 5.01 7.23 4.50
C GLY A 58 6.33 7.88 4.92
N LEU A 59 7.11 7.21 5.77
CA LEU A 59 8.44 7.69 6.19
C LEU A 59 9.41 7.80 5.02
N ASP A 60 9.44 6.82 4.11
CA ASP A 60 10.27 6.84 2.90
C ASP A 60 9.88 8.03 2.00
N GLY A 61 8.58 8.26 1.80
CA GLY A 61 8.08 9.43 1.08
C GLY A 61 8.54 10.76 1.70
N LEU A 62 8.49 10.88 3.03
CA LEU A 62 8.97 12.06 3.75
C LEU A 62 10.48 12.27 3.60
N ARG A 63 11.28 11.21 3.78
CA ARG A 63 12.75 11.25 3.64
C ARG A 63 13.19 11.66 2.24
N GLN A 64 12.46 11.18 1.22
CA GLN A 64 12.74 11.48 -0.17
C GLN A 64 12.06 12.75 -0.66
N HIS A 65 11.40 13.51 0.24
CA HIS A 65 10.67 14.74 -0.08
C HIS A 65 9.69 14.59 -1.26
N ARG A 66 9.06 13.42 -1.39
CA ARG A 66 8.15 13.13 -2.51
C ARG A 66 6.90 14.00 -2.42
N ARG A 67 6.58 14.69 -3.52
CA ARG A 67 5.33 15.45 -3.64
C ARG A 67 4.24 14.58 -4.24
N LEU A 68 3.07 14.58 -3.61
CA LEU A 68 1.89 13.83 -4.05
C LEU A 68 1.44 14.24 -5.46
N ALA A 69 1.45 15.54 -5.75
CA ALA A 69 1.03 16.10 -7.05
C ALA A 69 1.93 15.64 -8.23
N GLU A 70 3.15 15.20 -7.94
CA GLU A 70 4.13 14.78 -8.95
C GLU A 70 4.12 13.25 -9.17
N GLN A 71 3.39 12.48 -8.35
CA GLN A 71 3.33 11.03 -8.49
C GLN A 71 2.28 10.62 -9.53
N GLN A 72 2.74 10.00 -10.62
CA GLN A 72 1.82 9.41 -11.61
C GLN A 72 1.19 8.13 -11.05
N PRO A 73 -0.14 7.97 -11.17
CA PRO A 73 -0.82 6.73 -10.77
C PRO A 73 -0.27 5.54 -11.54
N ARG A 74 0.04 4.45 -10.83
CA ARG A 74 0.46 3.18 -11.41
C ARG A 74 -0.60 2.13 -11.13
N LYS A 75 -0.73 1.15 -12.02
CA LYS A 75 -1.65 0.04 -11.83
C LYS A 75 -1.12 -0.87 -10.72
N LEU A 76 -1.98 -1.28 -9.79
CA LEU A 76 -1.61 -2.26 -8.77
C LEU A 76 -1.45 -3.65 -9.40
N PRO A 77 -0.54 -4.49 -8.86
CA PRO A 77 -0.42 -5.88 -9.29
C PRO A 77 -1.77 -6.61 -9.17
N SER A 78 -2.16 -7.33 -10.22
CA SER A 78 -3.46 -8.02 -10.28
C SER A 78 -3.41 -9.49 -9.86
N THR A 79 -2.21 -10.04 -9.63
CA THR A 79 -1.98 -11.41 -9.17
C THR A 79 -1.01 -11.42 -7.99
N VAL A 80 -1.07 -12.48 -7.18
CA VAL A 80 -0.14 -12.68 -6.07
C VAL A 80 1.29 -12.78 -6.60
N GLY A 81 1.52 -13.52 -7.69
CA GLY A 81 2.85 -13.63 -8.32
C GLY A 81 3.42 -12.26 -8.71
N ALA A 82 2.65 -11.44 -9.43
CA ALA A 82 3.09 -10.10 -9.82
C ALA A 82 3.34 -9.19 -8.60
N ALA A 83 2.57 -9.34 -7.52
CA ALA A 83 2.80 -8.59 -6.28
C ALA A 83 4.12 -9.01 -5.60
N LEU A 84 4.44 -10.30 -5.60
CA LEU A 84 5.69 -10.84 -5.05
C LEU A 84 6.90 -10.42 -5.89
N ASP A 85 6.77 -10.31 -7.21
CA ASP A 85 7.84 -9.82 -8.08
C ASP A 85 8.14 -8.34 -7.80
N VAL A 86 7.12 -7.48 -7.70
CA VAL A 86 7.29 -6.07 -7.29
C VAL A 86 7.86 -5.97 -5.87
N PHE A 87 7.44 -6.83 -4.94
CA PHE A 87 7.98 -6.87 -3.59
C PHE A 87 9.47 -7.22 -3.57
N GLN A 88 9.90 -8.16 -4.43
CA GLN A 88 11.29 -8.55 -4.58
C GLN A 88 12.15 -7.46 -5.24
N GLU A 89 11.62 -6.68 -6.16
CA GLU A 89 12.40 -5.62 -6.83
C GLU A 89 12.55 -4.34 -5.99
N SER A 90 11.74 -4.18 -4.94
CA SER A 90 11.75 -2.97 -4.13
C SER A 90 12.96 -2.90 -3.18
N VAL A 91 13.87 -1.97 -3.49
CA VAL A 91 15.02 -1.60 -2.64
C VAL A 91 14.54 -1.11 -1.28
N SER A 92 13.53 -0.26 -1.29
CA SER A 92 12.82 0.26 -0.13
C SER A 92 12.37 -0.87 0.82
N ILE A 93 11.80 -1.96 0.28
CA ILE A 93 11.37 -3.11 1.09
C ILE A 93 12.56 -3.83 1.73
N ALA A 94 13.67 -3.98 1.00
CA ALA A 94 14.88 -4.61 1.53
C ALA A 94 15.41 -3.92 2.79
N GLU A 95 15.32 -2.59 2.83
CA GLU A 95 15.86 -1.77 3.91
C GLU A 95 15.06 -1.92 5.22
N TRP A 96 13.72 -2.00 5.14
CA TRP A 96 12.88 -2.04 6.35
C TRP A 96 12.46 -3.42 6.79
N PHE A 97 12.21 -4.33 5.85
CA PHE A 97 11.84 -5.71 6.15
C PHE A 97 13.06 -6.49 6.64
N GLY A 98 14.27 -6.04 6.27
CA GLY A 98 15.49 -6.82 6.42
C GLY A 98 15.54 -7.97 5.41
N MET A 99 16.76 -8.38 5.04
CA MET A 99 16.94 -9.43 4.03
C MET A 99 16.32 -10.76 4.45
N GLU A 100 16.51 -11.18 5.71
CA GLU A 100 16.06 -12.48 6.18
C GLU A 100 14.53 -12.64 6.15
N LEU A 101 13.80 -11.69 6.74
CA LEU A 101 12.34 -11.74 6.75
C LEU A 101 11.76 -11.60 5.34
N ARG A 102 12.40 -10.77 4.50
CA ARG A 102 12.00 -10.61 3.09
C ARG A 102 12.09 -11.92 2.33
N GLU A 103 13.20 -12.65 2.50
CA GLU A 103 13.38 -13.95 1.86
C GLU A 103 12.36 -14.98 2.33
N GLN A 104 12.09 -15.04 3.63
CA GLN A 104 11.09 -15.97 4.18
C GLN A 104 9.69 -15.65 3.66
N PHE A 105 9.32 -14.37 3.64
CA PHE A 105 8.04 -13.90 3.11
C PHE A 105 7.87 -14.28 1.63
N LEU A 106 8.91 -14.06 0.82
CA LEU A 106 8.91 -14.43 -0.60
C LEU A 106 8.79 -15.95 -0.80
N ARG A 107 9.53 -16.76 -0.04
CA ARG A 107 9.45 -18.23 -0.11
C ARG A 107 8.04 -18.72 0.20
N TYR A 108 7.47 -18.26 1.32
CA TYR A 108 6.11 -18.63 1.72
C TYR A 108 5.07 -18.18 0.69
N GLY A 109 5.12 -16.91 0.27
CA GLY A 109 4.17 -16.35 -0.68
C GLY A 109 4.21 -17.05 -2.05
N ARG A 110 5.40 -17.41 -2.55
CA ARG A 110 5.52 -18.13 -3.84
C ARG A 110 4.99 -19.57 -3.74
N ALA A 111 5.22 -20.26 -2.63
CA ALA A 111 4.66 -21.59 -2.40
C ALA A 111 3.12 -21.56 -2.38
N GLU A 112 2.53 -20.58 -1.72
CA GLU A 112 1.07 -20.43 -1.67
C GLU A 112 0.49 -20.03 -3.04
N ALA A 113 1.17 -19.18 -3.80
CA ALA A 113 0.74 -18.79 -5.14
C ALA A 113 0.66 -19.97 -6.12
N VAL A 114 1.55 -20.95 -6.00
CA VAL A 114 1.50 -22.21 -6.78
C VAL A 114 0.36 -23.12 -6.32
N ARG A 115 0.02 -23.09 -5.03
CA ARG A 115 -1.03 -23.94 -4.45
C ARG A 115 -2.45 -23.44 -4.75
N VAL A 116 -2.62 -22.12 -4.90
CA VAL A 116 -3.93 -21.46 -5.07
C VAL A 116 -4.21 -21.06 -6.53
N GLY A 117 -3.19 -21.07 -7.40
CA GLY A 117 -3.30 -20.83 -8.85
C GLY A 117 -3.68 -22.09 -9.62
#